data_AF-A0A6L7RZD2-F1
#
_entry.id   AF-A0A6L7RZD2-F1
#
_cell.length_a   1.000
_cell.length_b   1.000
_cell.length_c   1.000
_cell.angle_alpha   90.00
_cell.angle_beta   90.00
_cell.angle_gamma   90.00
#
_symmetry.space_group_name_H-M   'P 1'
#
loop_
_entity.id
_entity.type
_entity.pdbx_description
1 polymer ?
#
loop_
_entity_poly.entity_id
_entity_poly.type
_entity_poly.pdbx_seq_one_letter_code
_entity_poly.pdbx_strand_id
1 'polypeptide(L)'
;RADEIKPRAKRRALIAYERNAIYNAASVGVSVSEATLYVNRFPCADCSRAIIQSGIGTLVCPPIPDADGALDDSFRAGATMLEEAGLPVTIFSQATGEE
;
A
#
# COMPACT_ATOMS: atom_id res chain seq x y z
N ARG A 1 16.05 -14.74 36.75
CA ARG A 1 16.67 -13.66 35.96
C ARG A 1 15.64 -13.28 34.91
N ALA A 2 14.83 -12.28 35.21
CA ALA A 2 13.72 -11.84 34.37
C ALA A 2 14.31 -11.21 33.10
N ASP A 3 14.02 -11.81 31.94
CA ASP A 3 14.16 -11.12 30.67
C ASP A 3 12.78 -10.55 30.35
N GLU A 4 12.68 -9.24 30.62
CA GLU A 4 11.55 -8.38 30.39
C GLU A 4 11.12 -8.44 28.92
N ILE A 5 10.07 -9.18 28.62
CA ILE A 5 9.42 -9.16 27.31
C ILE A 5 8.77 -7.79 27.16
N LYS A 6 9.52 -6.83 26.59
CA LYS A 6 8.98 -5.53 26.20
C LYS A 6 7.77 -5.76 25.29
N PRO A 7 6.59 -5.17 25.57
CA PRO A 7 5.46 -5.30 24.69
C PRO A 7 5.84 -4.66 23.35
N ARG A 8 6.02 -5.49 22.31
CA ARG A 8 6.24 -5.02 20.94
C ARG A 8 4.93 -4.41 20.45
N ALA A 9 4.66 -3.18 20.85
CA ALA A 9 3.58 -2.33 20.34
C ALA A 9 3.86 -1.85 18.90
N LYS A 10 4.40 -2.72 18.04
CA LYS A 10 4.29 -2.60 16.60
C LYS A 10 3.26 -3.64 16.19
N ARG A 11 1.98 -3.24 16.16
CA ARG A 11 0.90 -4.03 15.54
C ARG A 11 1.21 -4.18 14.06
N ARG A 12 2.09 -5.13 13.76
CA ARG A 12 2.70 -5.39 12.46
C ARG A 12 1.94 -6.53 11.80
N ALA A 13 0.65 -6.33 11.58
CA ALA A 13 -0.23 -7.21 10.79
C ALA A 13 -1.66 -6.64 10.75
N LEU A 14 -1.83 -5.40 10.29
CA LEU A 14 -3.04 -5.14 9.52
C LEU A 14 -2.71 -5.64 8.11
N ILE A 15 -3.43 -6.67 7.70
CA ILE A 15 -3.30 -7.26 6.37
C ILE A 15 -3.57 -6.13 5.38
N ALA A 16 -2.56 -5.79 4.57
CA ALA A 16 -2.71 -4.71 3.61
C ALA A 16 -3.64 -5.18 2.48
N TYR A 17 -4.72 -4.44 2.27
CA TYR A 17 -5.76 -4.77 1.29
C TYR A 17 -5.17 -4.99 -0.12
N GLU A 18 -4.11 -4.26 -0.50
CA GLU A 18 -3.50 -4.41 -1.83
C GLU A 18 -2.84 -5.77 -2.04
N ARG A 19 -2.09 -6.24 -1.04
CA ARG A 19 -1.40 -7.53 -1.12
C ARG A 19 -2.40 -8.68 -1.18
N ASN A 20 -3.51 -8.59 -0.45
CA ASN A 20 -4.59 -9.55 -0.55
C ASN A 20 -5.18 -9.62 -1.95
N ALA A 21 -5.42 -8.48 -2.61
CA ALA A 21 -5.95 -8.45 -3.96
C ALA A 21 -4.99 -9.13 -4.96
N ILE A 22 -3.70 -8.82 -4.87
CA ILE A 22 -2.65 -9.43 -5.72
C ILE A 22 -2.55 -10.94 -5.45
N TYR A 23 -2.53 -11.36 -4.19
CA TYR A 23 -2.44 -12.78 -3.83
C TYR A 23 -3.69 -13.55 -4.23
N ASN A 24 -4.87 -12.94 -4.13
CA ASN A 24 -6.10 -13.57 -4.59
C ASN A 24 -6.05 -13.79 -6.12
N ALA A 25 -5.65 -12.77 -6.89
CA ALA A 25 -5.49 -12.91 -8.34
C ALA A 25 -4.47 -14.01 -8.71
N ALA A 26 -3.33 -14.05 -8.01
CA ALA A 26 -2.34 -15.11 -8.20
C ALA A 26 -2.90 -16.50 -7.84
N SER A 27 -3.67 -16.61 -6.75
CA SER A 27 -4.27 -17.87 -6.30
C SER A 27 -5.31 -18.42 -7.26
N VAL A 28 -6.05 -17.54 -7.97
CA VAL A 28 -7.02 -17.96 -8.99
C VAL A 28 -6.40 -18.08 -10.39
N GLY A 29 -5.09 -17.84 -10.52
CA GLY A 29 -4.37 -17.93 -11.81
C GLY A 29 -4.66 -16.78 -12.78
N VAL A 30 -5.10 -15.62 -12.28
CA VAL A 30 -5.38 -14.43 -13.09
C VAL A 30 -4.13 -13.55 -13.13
N SER A 31 -3.69 -13.21 -14.34
CA SER A 31 -2.60 -12.24 -14.53
C SER A 31 -3.06 -10.83 -14.15
N VAL A 32 -2.24 -10.14 -13.36
CA VAL A 32 -2.41 -8.70 -13.02
C VAL A 32 -1.41 -7.82 -13.76
N SER A 33 -0.69 -8.38 -14.73
CA SER A 33 0.26 -7.62 -15.56
C SER A 33 -0.49 -6.55 -16.36
N GLU A 34 0.01 -5.32 -16.32
CA GLU A 34 -0.59 -4.11 -16.92
C GLU A 34 -2.01 -3.76 -16.43
N ALA A 35 -2.48 -4.40 -15.36
CA ALA A 35 -3.78 -4.08 -14.78
C ALA A 35 -3.77 -2.69 -14.10
N THR A 36 -4.95 -2.13 -13.89
CA THR A 36 -5.16 -0.94 -13.06
C THR A 36 -5.61 -1.33 -11.66
N LEU A 37 -4.88 -0.92 -10.63
CA LEU A 37 -5.20 -1.16 -9.24
C LEU A 37 -5.89 0.05 -8.62
N TYR A 38 -7.11 -0.14 -8.10
CA TYR A 38 -7.86 0.88 -7.35
C TYR A 38 -7.78 0.57 -5.87
N VAL A 39 -7.36 1.55 -5.06
CA VAL A 39 -7.24 1.42 -3.61
C VAL A 39 -7.89 2.60 -2.91
N ASN A 40 -8.45 2.35 -1.73
CA ASN A 40 -9.08 3.37 -0.89
C ASN A 40 -8.11 4.04 0.10
N ARG A 41 -6.82 3.69 0.05
CA ARG A 41 -5.77 4.28 0.89
C ARG A 41 -4.45 4.25 0.13
N PHE A 42 -3.60 5.26 0.35
CA PHE A 42 -2.28 5.30 -0.27
C PHE A 42 -1.43 4.09 0.17
N PRO A 43 -0.71 3.43 -0.76
CA PRO A 43 0.10 2.25 -0.45
C PRO A 43 1.32 2.59 0.40
N CYS A 44 1.62 1.77 1.41
CA CYS A 44 2.90 1.86 2.12
C CYS A 44 4.05 1.26 1.29
N ALA A 45 5.30 1.40 1.74
CA ALA A 45 6.48 0.87 1.08
C ALA A 45 6.40 -0.64 0.74
N ASP A 46 5.89 -1.46 1.67
CA ASP A 46 5.73 -2.91 1.44
C ASP A 46 4.70 -3.22 0.34
N CYS A 47 3.59 -2.48 0.31
CA CYS A 47 2.56 -2.64 -0.73
C CYS A 47 3.06 -2.13 -2.07
N SER A 48 3.73 -0.98 -2.09
CA SER A 48 4.32 -0.39 -3.30
C SER A 48 5.30 -1.37 -3.97
N ARG A 49 6.16 -2.00 -3.16
CA ARG A 49 7.08 -3.05 -3.63
C ARG A 49 6.36 -4.27 -4.22
N ALA A 50 5.22 -4.66 -3.65
CA ALA A 50 4.42 -5.77 -4.18
C ALA A 50 3.73 -5.40 -5.49
N ILE A 51 3.18 -4.18 -5.58
CA ILE A 51 2.53 -3.63 -6.78
C ILE A 51 3.51 -3.61 -7.95
N ILE A 52 4.70 -3.04 -7.75
CA ILE A 52 5.76 -2.96 -8.75
C ILE A 52 6.17 -4.37 -9.22
N GLN A 53 6.43 -5.30 -8.29
CA GLN A 53 6.83 -6.66 -8.65
C GLN A 53 5.73 -7.47 -9.32
N SER A 54 4.46 -7.18 -9.04
CA SER A 54 3.33 -7.87 -9.67
C SER A 54 3.09 -7.44 -11.13
N GLY A 55 3.76 -6.38 -11.59
CA GLY A 55 3.64 -5.89 -12.97
C GLY A 55 2.38 -5.07 -13.22
N ILE A 56 1.74 -4.54 -12.18
CA ILE A 56 0.58 -3.64 -12.31
C ILE A 56 1.00 -2.39 -13.08
N GLY A 57 0.19 -2.00 -14.07
CA GLY A 57 0.51 -0.91 -15.00
C GLY A 57 0.03 0.46 -14.53
N THR A 58 -0.95 0.54 -13.63
CA THR A 58 -1.49 1.84 -13.16
C THR A 58 -2.05 1.71 -11.74
N LEU A 59 -1.81 2.73 -10.91
CA LEU A 59 -2.36 2.81 -9.56
C LEU A 59 -3.30 4.01 -9.44
N VAL A 60 -4.47 3.79 -8.85
CA VAL A 60 -5.45 4.84 -8.53
C VAL A 60 -5.70 4.81 -7.02
N CYS A 61 -5.28 5.86 -6.32
CA CYS A 61 -5.33 5.94 -4.85
C CYS A 61 -5.76 7.34 -4.36
N PRO A 62 -6.28 7.48 -3.13
CA PRO A 62 -6.45 8.80 -2.52
C PRO A 62 -5.09 9.43 -2.16
N PRO A 63 -5.05 10.74 -1.87
CA PRO A 63 -3.82 11.40 -1.44
C PRO A 63 -3.27 10.78 -0.16
N ILE A 64 -1.97 11.00 0.08
CA ILE A 64 -1.32 10.60 1.33
C ILE A 64 -2.05 11.31 2.48
N PRO A 65 -2.53 10.58 3.51
CA PRO A 65 -3.25 11.20 4.62
C PRO A 65 -2.36 12.14 5.43
N ASP A 66 -2.90 13.31 5.79
CA ASP A 66 -2.25 14.35 6.60
C ASP A 66 -2.48 14.05 8.10
N ALA A 67 -1.64 13.19 8.70
CA ALA A 67 -1.47 12.85 10.14
C ALA A 67 -1.18 11.32 10.29
N ASP A 68 -0.23 10.81 11.09
CA ASP A 68 0.39 11.25 12.35
C ASP A 68 1.80 10.61 12.44
N GLY A 69 2.85 11.45 12.35
CA GLY A 69 4.24 11.34 12.84
C GLY A 69 5.10 10.07 12.73
N ALA A 70 4.55 8.89 12.48
CA ALA A 70 5.25 7.59 12.54
C ALA A 70 5.04 6.70 11.31
N LEU A 71 4.06 7.02 10.46
CA LEU A 71 3.77 6.25 9.23
C LEU A 71 4.16 7.01 7.95
N ASP A 72 4.52 8.29 8.09
CA ASP A 72 4.98 9.20 7.04
C ASP A 72 6.15 8.64 6.23
N ASP A 73 7.18 8.10 6.90
CA ASP A 73 8.37 7.58 6.22
C ASP A 73 8.02 6.41 5.28
N SER A 74 7.08 5.55 5.68
CA SER A 74 6.69 4.38 4.88
C SER A 74 5.87 4.76 3.66
N PHE A 75 5.02 5.80 3.75
CA PHE A 75 4.28 6.31 2.60
C PHE A 75 5.16 7.12 1.66
N ARG A 76 6.06 7.96 2.20
CA ARG A 76 7.04 8.69 1.39
C ARG A 76 7.96 7.73 0.64
N ALA A 77 8.50 6.72 1.31
CA ALA A 77 9.31 5.70 0.66
C ALA A 77 8.51 4.92 -0.40
N GLY A 78 7.23 4.61 -0.13
CA GLY A 78 6.34 3.98 -1.13
C GLY A 78 6.14 4.85 -2.36
N ALA A 79 5.86 6.15 -2.17
CA ALA A 79 5.72 7.12 -3.26
C ALA A 79 7.00 7.20 -4.11
N THR A 80 8.17 7.32 -3.48
CA THR A 80 9.46 7.31 -4.19
C THR A 80 9.65 6.01 -4.97
N MET A 81 9.34 4.84 -4.39
CA MET A 81 9.46 3.56 -5.12
C MET A 81 8.57 3.50 -6.36
N LEU A 82 7.34 4.02 -6.28
CA LEU A 82 6.41 4.04 -7.41
C LEU A 82 6.88 4.99 -8.51
N GLU A 83 7.41 6.15 -8.13
CA GLU A 83 7.98 7.13 -9.05
C GLU A 83 9.22 6.57 -9.77
N GLU A 84 10.17 5.99 -9.03
CA GLU A 84 11.39 5.37 -9.57
C GLU A 84 11.09 4.17 -10.48
N ALA A 85 10.00 3.44 -10.20
CA ALA A 85 9.54 2.35 -11.05
C ALA A 85 8.81 2.83 -12.32
N GLY A 86 8.56 4.14 -12.46
CA GLY A 86 7.81 4.69 -13.58
C GLY A 86 6.33 4.27 -13.61
N LEU A 87 5.76 3.91 -12.46
CA LEU A 87 4.38 3.46 -12.37
C LEU A 87 3.45 4.67 -12.31
N PRO A 88 2.51 4.86 -13.26
CA PRO A 88 1.61 6.00 -13.25
C PRO A 88 0.63 5.90 -12.08
N VAL A 89 0.63 6.95 -11.24
CA VAL A 89 -0.24 7.09 -10.07
C VAL A 89 -1.24 8.21 -10.30
N THR A 90 -2.53 7.87 -10.28
CA THR A 90 -3.63 8.84 -10.37
C THR A 90 -4.25 9.04 -8.99
N ILE A 91 -4.26 10.27 -8.51
CA ILE A 91 -4.88 10.62 -7.24
C ILE A 91 -6.36 10.95 -7.44
N PHE A 92 -7.25 10.34 -6.65
CA PHE A 92 -8.67 10.71 -6.62
C PHE A 92 -9.06 11.29 -5.26
N SER A 93 -9.80 12.40 -5.28
CA SER A 93 -10.41 12.96 -4.08
C SER A 93 -11.69 12.16 -3.78
N GLN A 94 -11.70 11.38 -2.71
CA GLN A 94 -12.99 10.93 -2.17
C GLN A 94 -13.65 12.15 -1.54
N ALA A 95 -14.84 12.52 -1.98
CA ALA A 95 -15.70 13.40 -1.19
C ALA A 95 -15.98 12.65 0.11
N THR A 96 -15.42 13.12 1.21
CA THR A 96 -15.73 12.62 2.55
C THR A 96 -17.24 12.81 2.75
N GLY A 97 -18.00 11.74 2.59
CA GLY A 97 -19.33 11.66 3.18
C GLY A 97 -19.13 11.57 4.67
N GLU A 98 -19.13 12.72 5.34
CA GLU A 98 -19.47 12.80 6.76
C GLU A 98 -20.93 12.33 6.89
N GLU A 99 -21.12 11.17 7.53
CA GLU A 99 -22.36 10.81 8.21
C GLU A 99 -22.13 10.90 9.73
#